data_AF-L7UAV1-F1
#
_entry.id   AF-L7UAV1-F1
#
_cell.length_a   1.000
_cell.length_b   1.000
_cell.length_c   1.000
_cell.angle_alpha   90.00
_cell.angle_beta   90.00
_cell.angle_gamma   90.00
#
_symmetry.space_group_name_H-M   'P 1'
#
loop_
_entity.id
_entity.type
_entity.pdbx_description
1 polymer ?
#
loop_
_entity_poly.entity_id
_entity_poly.type
_entity_poly.pdbx_seq_one_letter_code
_entity_poly.pdbx_strand_id
1 'polypeptide(L)' 'MARSSGSHSHPRAAPQSSEQAPEPHGSRNVITHEQISRRAYEIFMARGGLHGSHEQDWAQAERELKLGRQ' A
#
# COMPACT_ATOMS: atom_id res chain seq x y z
N MET A 1 -37.10 38.77 17.93
CA MET A 1 -35.85 38.63 17.14
C MET A 1 -35.34 37.19 17.25
N ALA A 2 -34.88 36.65 16.13
CA ALA A 2 -34.73 35.24 15.85
C ALA A 2 -33.30 34.72 16.17
N ARG A 3 -33.22 33.59 16.91
CA ARG A 3 -32.26 32.47 16.86
C ARG A 3 -30.82 32.75 16.38
N SER A 4 -29.87 32.66 17.30
CA SER A 4 -28.43 32.52 17.02
C SER A 4 -28.12 31.11 16.51
N SER A 5 -27.63 31.06 15.27
CA SER A 5 -27.10 29.89 14.60
C SER A 5 -25.78 29.45 15.24
N GLY A 6 -25.76 28.26 15.84
CA GLY A 6 -24.54 27.49 16.06
C GLY A 6 -24.58 26.27 15.16
N SER A 7 -24.13 26.41 13.92
CA SER A 7 -23.93 25.28 13.01
C SER A 7 -22.74 25.53 12.11
N HIS A 8 -21.64 24.87 12.42
CA HIS A 8 -20.97 23.99 11.46
C HIS A 8 -20.07 23.00 12.20
N SER A 9 -20.68 21.89 12.61
CA SER A 9 -19.99 20.63 12.73
C SER A 9 -19.47 20.26 11.35
N HIS A 10 -18.15 20.20 11.18
CA HIS A 10 -17.55 19.49 10.07
C HIS A 10 -17.04 18.13 10.58
N PRO A 11 -17.82 17.04 10.46
CA PRO A 11 -17.19 15.73 10.38
C PRO A 11 -16.46 15.69 9.04
N ARG A 12 -15.13 15.78 9.04
CA ARG A 12 -14.36 15.56 7.81
C ARG A 12 -14.43 14.08 7.48
N ALA A 13 -15.40 13.74 6.62
CA ALA A 13 -15.40 12.52 5.86
C ALA A 13 -14.10 12.44 5.06
N ALA A 14 -13.22 11.53 5.49
CA ALA A 14 -12.55 10.63 4.58
C ALA A 14 -12.81 9.21 5.10
N PRO A 15 -13.94 8.58 4.74
CA PRO A 15 -13.92 7.13 4.63
C PRO A 15 -12.98 6.79 3.46
N GLN A 16 -12.45 5.58 3.45
CA GLN A 16 -11.63 5.00 2.37
C GLN A 16 -10.10 5.12 2.49
N SER A 17 -9.54 4.70 3.62
CA SER A 17 -8.57 3.59 3.51
C SER A 17 -9.37 2.30 3.54
N SER A 18 -10.12 2.06 2.46
CA SER A 18 -10.75 0.79 2.22
C SER A 18 -9.65 -0.16 1.76
N GLU A 19 -9.53 -1.28 2.45
CA GLU A 19 -9.03 -2.53 1.88
C GLU A 19 -7.56 -2.54 1.43
N GLN A 20 -6.63 -2.51 2.38
CA GLN A 20 -5.40 -3.28 2.18
C GLN A 20 -5.05 -4.09 3.43
N ALA A 21 -6.05 -4.83 3.92
CA ALA A 21 -5.78 -6.14 4.46
C ALA A 21 -5.88 -7.14 3.28
N PRO A 22 -4.79 -7.43 2.53
CA PRO A 22 -4.73 -8.75 1.96
C PRO A 22 -4.56 -9.67 3.16
N GLU A 23 -5.68 -10.30 3.51
CA GLU A 23 -5.76 -11.63 4.06
C GLU A 23 -4.41 -12.39 3.96
N PRO A 24 -3.95 -13.05 5.04
CA PRO A 24 -2.74 -13.85 5.01
C PRO A 24 -3.02 -15.11 4.19
N HIS A 25 -3.05 -14.98 2.87
CA HIS A 25 -3.10 -16.11 1.96
C HIS A 25 -1.71 -16.71 1.91
N GLY A 26 -1.40 -17.45 2.98
CA GLY A 26 -0.37 -18.46 3.02
C GLY A 26 -0.70 -19.59 2.04
N SER A 27 -0.67 -19.29 0.75
CA SER A 27 -0.57 -20.27 -0.32
C SER A 27 0.91 -20.51 -0.55
N ARG A 28 1.45 -21.41 0.27
CA ARG A 28 2.85 -21.79 0.53
C ARG A 28 3.81 -22.05 -0.64
N ASN A 29 3.60 -21.59 -1.87
CA ASN A 29 4.64 -21.76 -2.90
C ASN A 29 4.56 -20.87 -4.15
N VAL A 30 3.47 -20.14 -4.38
CA VAL A 30 3.31 -19.40 -5.65
C VAL A 30 3.46 -17.91 -5.38
N ILE A 31 4.64 -17.39 -5.70
CA ILE A 31 4.89 -15.95 -5.71
C ILE A 31 4.07 -15.36 -6.83
N THR A 32 3.08 -14.55 -6.48
CA THR A 32 2.20 -13.91 -7.47
C THR A 32 2.79 -12.57 -7.92
N HIS A 33 2.43 -12.17 -9.14
CA HIS A 33 2.78 -10.85 -9.67
C HIS A 33 2.32 -9.72 -8.74
N GLU A 34 1.16 -9.88 -8.08
CA GLU A 34 0.64 -8.90 -7.11
C GLU A 34 1.51 -8.78 -5.86
N GLN A 35 2.06 -9.89 -5.36
CA GLN A 35 3.00 -9.85 -4.24
C GLN A 35 4.28 -9.12 -4.64
N ILE A 36 4.79 -9.39 -5.84
CA ILE A 36 5.99 -8.72 -6.36
C ILE A 36 5.73 -7.22 -6.54
N SER A 37 4.59 -6.84 -7.13
CA SER A 37 4.25 -5.44 -7.36
C SER A 37 4.10 -4.66 -6.06
N ARG A 38 3.43 -5.25 -5.05
CA ARG A 38 3.33 -4.65 -3.72
C ARG A 38 4.70 -4.44 -3.09
N ARG A 39 5.56 -5.47 -3.12
CA ARG A 39 6.89 -5.38 -2.53
C ARG A 39 7.79 -4.41 -3.28
N ALA A 40 7.73 -4.38 -4.61
CA ALA A 40 8.48 -3.42 -5.42
C ALA A 40 8.05 -1.98 -5.13
N TYR A 41 6.75 -1.75 -4.90
CA TYR A 41 6.23 -0.45 -4.49
C TYR A 41 6.73 -0.03 -3.09
N GLU A 42 6.81 -0.96 -2.14
CA GLU A 42 7.39 -0.69 -0.82
C GLU A 42 8.86 -0.27 -0.93
N ILE A 43 9.65 -0.96 -1.76
CA ILE A 43 11.06 -0.62 -2.03
C ILE A 43 11.16 0.76 -2.72
N PHE A 44 10.31 1.03 -3.71
CA PHE A 44 10.20 2.32 -4.38
C PHE A 44 9.95 3.46 -3.38
N MET A 45 9.02 3.26 -2.46
CA MET A 45 8.71 4.25 -1.42
C MET A 45 9.86 4.41 -0.42
N ALA A 46 10.49 3.30 0.00
CA ALA A 46 11.61 3.31 0.93
C ALA A 46 12.85 4.05 0.38
N ARG A 47 13.08 4.01 -0.94
CA ARG A 47 14.15 4.78 -1.60
C ARG A 47 13.82 6.27 -1.82
N GLY A 48 12.63 6.73 -1.44
CA GLY A 48 12.18 8.11 -1.65
C GLY A 48 11.46 8.36 -2.97
N GLY A 49 10.93 7.33 -3.62
CA GLY A 49 10.04 7.48 -4.77
C GLY A 49 10.74 7.94 -6.05
N LEU A 50 12.06 7.70 -6.18
CA LEU A 50 12.80 8.11 -7.36
C LEU A 50 12.43 7.26 -8.57
N HIS A 51 12.09 7.89 -9.69
CA HIS A 51 11.78 7.19 -10.94
C HIS A 51 13.05 6.56 -11.55
N GLY A 52 12.89 5.51 -12.36
CA GLY A 52 13.99 4.92 -13.14
C GLY A 52 14.60 3.64 -12.56
N SER A 53 14.31 3.28 -11.32
CA SER A 53 14.79 2.02 -10.70
C SER A 53 13.68 0.99 -10.47
N HIS A 54 12.53 1.14 -11.16
CA HIS A 54 11.39 0.24 -11.06
C HIS A 54 11.73 -1.23 -11.40
N GLU A 55 12.53 -1.48 -12.44
CA GLU A 55 13.00 -2.84 -12.79
C GLU A 55 13.89 -3.43 -11.70
N GLN A 56 14.70 -2.60 -11.04
CA GLN A 56 15.55 -3.03 -9.94
C GLN A 56 14.71 -3.37 -8.70
N ASP A 57 13.69 -2.56 -8.38
CA ASP A 57 12.76 -2.84 -7.29
C ASP A 57 11.99 -4.12 -7.54
N TRP A 58 11.55 -4.32 -8.78
CA TRP A 58 10.85 -5.51 -9.20
C TRP A 58 11.71 -6.76 -9.02
N ALA A 59 12.94 -6.75 -9.53
CA ALA A 59 13.88 -7.85 -9.39
C ALA A 59 14.25 -8.10 -7.92
N GLN A 60 14.37 -7.05 -7.11
CA GLN A 60 14.62 -7.16 -5.68
C GLN A 60 13.44 -7.80 -4.95
N ALA A 61 12.22 -7.34 -5.21
CA ALA A 61 10.98 -7.89 -4.67
C ALA A 61 10.81 -9.38 -5.01
N GLU A 62 11.04 -9.77 -6.27
CA GLU A 62 11.02 -11.18 -6.67
C GLU A 62 12.00 -12.03 -5.89
N ARG A 63 13.23 -11.55 -5.68
CA ARG A 63 14.25 -12.27 -4.91
C ARG A 63 13.86 -12.41 -3.46
N GLU A 64 13.37 -11.35 -2.85
CA GLU A 64 12.91 -11.32 -1.46
C GLU A 64 11.76 -12.30 -1.22
N LEU A 65 10.77 -12.31 -2.12
CA LEU A 65 9.67 -13.28 -2.13
C LEU A 65 10.15 -14.72 -2.34
N LYS A 66 11.11 -14.95 -3.25
CA LYS A 66 11.71 -16.28 -3.50
C LYS A 66 12.49 -16.81 -2.31
N LEU A 67 13.15 -15.93 -1.56
CA LEU A 67 13.89 -16.30 -0.34
C LEU A 67 13.01 -16.37 0.92
N GLY A 68 11.72 -16.01 0.83
CA GLY A 68 10.85 -15.92 2.00
C GLY A 68 11.24 -14.80 2.98
N ARG A 69 11.96 -13.78 2.49
CA ARG A 69 12.36 -12.59 3.24
C ARG A 69 11.40 -11.46 2.86
N GLN A 70 10.32 -11.28 3.60
CA GLN A 70 9.32 -10.22 3.41
C GLN A 70 9.41 -9.24 4.57
#